data_AF-A0A7Z9K8J3-F1
#
_entry.id   AF-A0A7Z9K8J3-F1
#
_cell.length_a   1.000
_cell.length_b   1.000
_cell.length_c   1.000
_cell.angle_alpha   90.00
_cell.angle_beta   90.00
_cell.angle_gamma   90.00
#
_symmetry.space_group_name_H-M   'P 1'
#
loop_
_entity.id
_entity.type
_entity.pdbx_description
1 polymer ?
#
loop_
_entity_poly.entity_id
_entity_poly.type
_entity_poly.pdbx_seq_one_letter_code
_entity_poly.pdbx_strand_id
1 'polypeptide(L)'
;MTDSSDLNESIGEDGEHLSPLFPSGIKNFIIDIDGTITEDVPNEEPERMVTCVPFPDALATINKWYDQGHIITFLTARTTEHYQITHDWLTKHGFKFHALMVGKPRGGNYHFIDN
;
A
#
# COMPACT_ATOMS: atom_id res chain seq x y z
N MET A 1 -10.40 6.00 1.72
CA MET A 1 -10.26 6.53 0.34
C MET A 1 -9.76 7.96 0.46
N THR A 2 -8.77 8.36 -0.33
CA THR A 2 -8.38 9.78 -0.45
C THR A 2 -9.56 10.55 -1.03
N ASP A 3 -9.99 11.61 -0.35
CA ASP A 3 -11.08 12.44 -0.85
C ASP A 3 -10.60 13.23 -2.07
N SER A 4 -11.47 13.46 -3.05
CA SER A 4 -11.14 14.26 -4.24
C SER A 4 -10.69 15.69 -3.89
N SER A 5 -10.93 16.16 -2.66
CA SER A 5 -10.43 17.43 -2.15
C SER A 5 -8.92 17.49 -1.94
N ASP A 6 -8.23 16.34 -1.90
CA ASP A 6 -6.78 16.24 -1.66
C ASP A 6 -5.97 16.25 -2.96
N LEU A 7 -6.64 16.35 -4.12
CA LEU A 7 -6.04 16.32 -5.44
C LEU A 7 -6.18 17.69 -6.12
N ASN A 8 -5.10 18.14 -6.75
CA ASN A 8 -5.07 19.35 -7.55
C ASN A 8 -5.43 19.01 -9.00
N GLU A 9 -6.21 19.90 -9.62
CA GLU A 9 -6.43 19.86 -11.07
C GLU A 9 -5.09 19.96 -11.82
N SER A 10 -4.96 19.20 -12.89
CA SER A 10 -3.79 19.19 -13.76
C SER A 10 -4.24 19.45 -15.19
N ILE A 11 -3.64 20.45 -15.84
CA ILE A 11 -3.92 20.83 -17.23
C ILE A 11 -2.60 20.70 -18.01
N GLY A 12 -2.64 20.02 -19.15
CA GLY A 12 -1.48 19.84 -20.02
C GLY A 12 -1.14 21.09 -20.84
N GLU A 13 -0.06 21.01 -21.61
CA GLU A 13 0.44 22.15 -22.40
C GLU A 13 -0.55 22.58 -23.50
N ASP A 14 -1.37 21.66 -24.00
CA ASP A 14 -2.36 21.91 -25.06
C ASP A 14 -3.75 22.26 -24.50
N GLY A 15 -3.88 22.45 -23.18
CA GLY A 15 -5.12 22.80 -22.51
C GLY A 15 -6.05 21.62 -22.21
N GLU A 16 -5.57 20.38 -22.36
CA GLU A 16 -6.29 19.17 -22.01
C GLU A 16 -6.29 18.91 -20.49
N HIS A 17 -7.41 18.41 -19.95
CA HIS A 17 -7.47 17.98 -18.56
C HIS A 17 -6.73 16.65 -18.39
N LEU A 18 -5.68 16.66 -17.56
CA LEU A 18 -4.91 15.47 -17.18
C LEU A 18 -5.48 14.85 -15.90
N SER A 19 -5.02 13.65 -15.58
CA SER A 19 -5.29 13.04 -14.28
C SER A 19 -4.85 13.98 -13.15
N PRO A 20 -5.69 14.21 -12.14
CA PRO A 20 -5.37 15.11 -11.05
C PRO A 20 -4.22 14.57 -10.22
N LEU A 21 -3.40 15.46 -9.67
CA LEU A 21 -2.15 15.14 -8.99
C LEU A 21 -2.21 15.52 -7.52
N PHE A 22 -1.41 14.86 -6.69
CA PHE A 22 -1.23 15.29 -5.32
C PHE A 22 -0.49 16.65 -5.24
N PRO A 23 -0.66 17.40 -4.14
CA PRO A 23 0.16 18.57 -3.86
C PRO A 23 1.66 18.24 -3.92
N SER A 24 2.45 19.26 -4.29
CA SER A 24 3.91 19.10 -4.37
C SER A 24 4.48 18.56 -3.06
N GLY A 25 5.34 17.56 -3.18
CA GLY A 25 5.98 16.89 -2.03
C GLY A 25 5.17 15.75 -1.43
N ILE A 26 3.87 15.61 -1.73
CA ILE A 26 3.07 14.44 -1.36
C ILE A 26 3.33 13.31 -2.36
N LYS A 27 3.32 12.07 -1.85
CA LYS A 27 3.66 10.86 -2.60
C LYS A 27 2.58 9.82 -2.36
N ASN A 28 2.37 8.98 -3.35
CA ASN A 28 1.54 7.79 -3.24
C ASN A 28 2.46 6.56 -3.14
N PHE A 29 2.58 5.98 -1.96
CA PHE A 29 3.38 4.79 -1.71
C PHE A 29 2.54 3.53 -1.92
N ILE A 30 3.00 2.68 -2.83
CA ILE A 30 2.47 1.33 -3.04
C ILE A 30 3.47 0.35 -2.43
N ILE A 31 3.07 -0.33 -1.35
CA ILE A 31 3.98 -1.08 -0.48
C ILE A 31 3.58 -2.55 -0.46
N ASP A 32 4.54 -3.44 -0.72
CA ASP A 32 4.32 -4.89 -0.58
C ASP A 32 4.24 -5.30 0.90
N ILE A 33 3.68 -6.49 1.19
CA ILE A 33 3.53 -6.98 2.56
C ILE A 33 4.58 -8.04 2.89
N ASP A 34 4.45 -9.22 2.29
CA ASP A 34 5.24 -10.40 2.62
C ASP A 34 6.68 -10.21 2.11
N GLY A 35 7.65 -10.33 3.02
CA GLY A 35 9.06 -10.02 2.74
C GLY A 35 9.42 -8.53 2.72
N THR A 36 8.46 -7.62 2.99
CA THR A 36 8.69 -6.16 3.01
C THR A 36 8.39 -5.52 4.36
N ILE A 37 7.22 -5.78 4.96
CA ILE A 37 6.84 -5.25 6.29
C ILE A 37 6.76 -6.35 7.36
N THR A 38 6.91 -7.59 6.95
CA THR A 38 6.96 -8.81 7.77
C THR A 38 7.77 -9.86 7.01
N GLU A 39 8.06 -10.99 7.66
CA GLU A 39 8.66 -12.15 6.99
C GLU A 39 7.86 -12.60 5.76
N ASP A 40 8.49 -13.38 4.87
CA ASP A 40 7.81 -13.95 3.71
C ASP A 40 6.83 -15.06 4.16
N VAL A 41 5.54 -14.82 3.96
CA VAL A 41 4.45 -15.74 4.31
C VAL A 41 3.71 -16.16 3.04
N PRO A 42 3.76 -17.45 2.65
CA PRO A 42 3.06 -17.92 1.46
C PRO A 42 1.54 -17.96 1.68
N ASN A 43 0.78 -17.91 0.59
CA ASN A 43 -0.69 -18.03 0.64
C ASN A 43 -1.14 -19.39 1.20
N GLU A 44 -0.29 -20.40 1.07
CA GLU A 44 -0.54 -21.77 1.51
C GLU A 44 -0.45 -21.94 3.04
N GLU A 45 0.01 -20.92 3.78
CA GLU A 45 0.17 -20.95 5.25
C GLU A 45 -0.58 -19.78 5.92
N PRO A 46 -1.92 -19.68 5.79
CA PRO A 46 -2.70 -18.56 6.29
C PRO A 46 -2.63 -18.38 7.82
N GLU A 47 -2.40 -19.45 8.57
CA GLU A 47 -2.20 -19.41 10.01
C GLU A 47 -1.00 -18.52 10.41
N ARG A 48 0.05 -18.50 9.59
CA ARG A 48 1.22 -17.64 9.82
C ARG A 48 0.92 -16.17 9.58
N MET A 49 -0.05 -15.85 8.71
CA MET A 49 -0.48 -14.47 8.47
C MET A 49 -1.06 -13.81 9.73
N VAL A 50 -1.53 -14.60 10.72
CA VAL A 50 -2.03 -14.09 12.01
C VAL A 50 -0.91 -13.84 13.01
N THR A 51 0.13 -14.67 12.97
CA THR A 51 1.16 -14.76 14.01
C THR A 51 2.48 -14.11 13.63
N CYS A 52 2.72 -13.85 12.34
CA CYS A 52 3.91 -13.13 11.91
C CYS A 52 3.97 -11.74 12.54
N VAL A 53 5.19 -11.22 12.71
CA VAL A 53 5.44 -9.94 13.39
C VAL A 53 5.95 -8.88 12.42
N PRO A 54 5.52 -7.63 12.56
CA PRO A 54 5.98 -6.56 11.70
C PRO A 54 7.46 -6.28 11.91
N PHE A 55 8.14 -5.83 10.87
CA PHE A 55 9.43 -5.18 10.99
C PHE A 55 9.25 -3.81 11.65
N PRO A 56 9.87 -3.54 12.83
CA PRO A 56 9.59 -2.33 13.60
C PRO A 56 9.95 -1.03 12.89
N ASP A 57 11.01 -1.04 12.10
CA ASP A 57 11.49 0.08 11.29
C ASP A 57 10.55 0.38 10.11
N ALA A 58 10.02 -0.64 9.45
CA ALA A 58 8.98 -0.48 8.42
C ALA A 58 7.72 0.15 9.01
N LEU A 59 7.23 -0.36 10.15
CA LEU A 59 6.07 0.19 10.84
C LEU A 59 6.27 1.68 11.20
N ALA A 60 7.40 2.02 11.82
CA ALA A 60 7.71 3.39 12.19
C ALA A 60 7.81 4.32 10.96
N THR A 61 8.47 3.86 9.90
CA THR A 61 8.68 4.63 8.67
C THR A 61 7.38 4.90 7.93
N ILE A 62 6.54 3.87 7.76
CA ILE A 62 5.25 3.99 7.05
C ILE A 62 4.30 4.90 7.82
N ASN A 63 4.21 4.75 9.14
CA ASN A 63 3.38 5.62 9.95
C ASN A 63 3.86 7.06 9.94
N LYS A 64 5.19 7.30 9.91
CA LYS A 64 5.74 8.64 9.70
C LYS A 64 5.32 9.20 8.34
N TRP A 65 5.38 8.42 7.26
CA TRP A 65 4.95 8.91 5.95
C TRP A 65 3.46 9.24 5.92
N TYR A 66 2.63 8.41 6.55
CA TYR A 66 1.22 8.69 6.73
C TYR A 66 1.00 10.03 7.47
N ASP A 67 1.69 10.23 8.59
CA ASP A 67 1.58 11.46 9.39
C ASP A 67 2.12 12.71 8.68
N GLN A 68 2.95 12.53 7.64
CA GLN A 68 3.40 13.60 6.74
C GLN A 68 2.40 13.90 5.61
N GLY A 69 1.25 13.21 5.57
CA GLY A 69 0.22 13.38 4.56
C GLY A 69 0.46 12.58 3.28
N HIS A 70 1.43 11.66 3.26
CA HIS A 70 1.59 10.75 2.12
C HIS A 70 0.49 9.69 2.10
N ILE A 71 0.17 9.23 0.88
CA ILE A 71 -0.82 8.19 0.69
C ILE A 71 -0.13 6.84 0.79
N ILE A 72 -0.74 5.94 1.54
CA ILE A 72 -0.19 4.62 1.87
C ILE A 72 -1.20 3.58 1.38
N THR A 73 -0.79 2.81 0.38
CA THR A 73 -1.54 1.66 -0.15
C THR A 73 -0.70 0.41 -0.02
N PHE A 74 -1.21 -0.59 0.71
CA PHE A 74 -0.60 -1.91 0.69
C PHE A 74 -1.07 -2.69 -0.53
N LEU A 75 -0.14 -3.32 -1.27
CA LEU A 75 -0.42 -4.15 -2.44
C LEU A 75 0.25 -5.52 -2.26
N THR A 76 -0.54 -6.58 -2.11
CA THR A 76 -0.03 -7.92 -1.81
C THR A 76 -0.50 -8.97 -2.83
N ALA A 77 0.33 -10.00 -3.01
CA ALA A 77 -0.02 -11.19 -3.78
C ALA A 77 -0.89 -12.19 -3.00
N ARG A 78 -1.25 -11.88 -1.75
CA ARG A 78 -2.32 -12.57 -1.04
C ARG A 78 -3.63 -12.48 -1.83
N THR A 79 -4.39 -13.56 -1.87
CA THR A 79 -5.65 -13.64 -2.62
C THR A 79 -6.77 -12.87 -1.91
N THR A 80 -7.89 -12.66 -2.61
CA THR A 80 -9.10 -12.04 -2.04
C THR A 80 -9.63 -12.80 -0.82
N GLU A 81 -9.45 -14.12 -0.77
CA GLU A 81 -9.80 -14.95 0.39
C GLU A 81 -9.06 -14.50 1.66
N HIS A 82 -7.83 -14.02 1.51
CA HIS A 82 -6.99 -13.54 2.60
C HIS A 82 -7.12 -12.02 2.86
N TYR A 83 -8.13 -11.35 2.30
CA TYR A 83 -8.31 -9.91 2.51
C TYR A 83 -8.52 -9.57 3.99
N GLN A 84 -9.50 -10.21 4.64
CA GLN A 84 -9.90 -9.88 6.00
C GLN A 84 -8.77 -10.12 7.01
N ILE A 85 -8.13 -11.29 6.94
CA ILE A 85 -6.99 -11.64 7.80
C ILE A 85 -5.82 -10.66 7.64
N THR A 86 -5.57 -10.18 6.41
CA THR A 86 -4.52 -9.20 6.12
C THR A 86 -4.88 -7.82 6.67
N HIS A 87 -6.11 -7.37 6.45
CA HIS A 87 -6.60 -6.10 6.97
C HIS A 87 -6.57 -6.06 8.50
N ASP A 88 -7.03 -7.14 9.15
CA ASP A 88 -7.04 -7.25 10.60
C ASP A 88 -5.63 -7.28 11.17
N TRP A 89 -4.70 -7.98 10.51
CA TRP A 89 -3.30 -7.98 10.90
C TRP A 89 -2.67 -6.58 10.82
N LEU A 90 -2.86 -5.86 9.70
CA LEU A 90 -2.38 -4.48 9.54
C LEU A 90 -2.93 -3.55 10.64
N THR A 91 -4.23 -3.66 10.90
CA THR A 91 -4.92 -2.86 11.93
C THR A 91 -4.42 -3.19 13.33
N LYS A 92 -4.34 -4.48 13.67
CA LYS A 92 -3.85 -4.98 14.97
C LYS A 92 -2.43 -4.50 15.27
N HIS A 93 -1.56 -4.47 14.26
CA HIS A 93 -0.17 -4.05 14.40
C HIS A 93 0.03 -2.53 14.26
N GLY A 94 -1.05 -1.77 14.05
CA GLY A 94 -1.04 -0.31 14.10
C GLY A 94 -0.47 0.36 12.86
N PHE A 95 -0.49 -0.30 11.71
CA PHE A 95 -0.19 0.36 10.44
C PHE A 95 -1.30 1.38 10.13
N LYS A 96 -0.89 2.62 9.81
CA LYS A 96 -1.79 3.65 9.26
C LYS A 96 -1.74 3.57 7.73
N PHE A 97 -2.89 3.35 7.10
CA PHE A 97 -2.99 3.20 5.66
C PHE A 97 -4.32 3.69 5.11
N HIS A 98 -4.37 3.94 3.81
CA HIS A 98 -5.54 4.46 3.11
C HIS A 98 -6.27 3.37 2.32
N ALA A 99 -5.53 2.36 1.84
CA ALA A 99 -6.07 1.26 1.05
C ALA A 99 -5.24 -0.03 1.20
N LEU A 100 -5.91 -1.17 1.02
CA LEU A 100 -5.34 -2.50 0.87
C LEU A 100 -5.83 -3.09 -0.46
N MET A 101 -4.89 -3.44 -1.33
CA MET A 101 -5.13 -4.11 -2.61
C MET A 101 -4.54 -5.51 -2.55
N VAL A 102 -5.37 -6.50 -2.88
CA VAL A 102 -5.01 -7.93 -2.89
C VAL A 102 -5.05 -8.47 -4.31
N GLY A 103 -4.45 -9.63 -4.54
CA GLY A 103 -4.46 -10.30 -5.84
C GLY A 103 -3.39 -9.80 -6.82
N LYS A 104 -2.32 -9.15 -6.34
CA LYS A 104 -1.11 -8.95 -7.16
C LYS A 104 -0.65 -10.30 -7.73
N PRO A 105 -0.21 -10.38 -9.00
CA PRO A 105 0.25 -11.64 -9.60
C PRO A 105 1.30 -12.35 -8.73
N ARG A 106 1.31 -13.69 -8.71
CA ARG A 106 2.29 -14.50 -7.97
C ARG A 106 3.44 -14.92 -8.89
N GLY A 107 4.61 -15.22 -8.31
CA GLY A 107 5.73 -15.83 -9.04
C GLY A 107 7.02 -15.01 -9.14
N GLY A 108 7.07 -13.81 -8.54
CA GLY A 108 8.25 -12.95 -8.59
C GLY A 108 8.47 -12.30 -9.96
N ASN A 109 9.64 -11.67 -10.14
CA ASN A 109 10.03 -10.95 -11.36
C ASN A 109 9.01 -9.86 -11.79
N TYR A 110 8.66 -8.99 -10.84
CA TYR A 110 7.73 -7.91 -11.06
C TYR A 110 8.37 -6.76 -11.84
N HIS A 111 7.71 -6.32 -12.90
CA HIS A 111 8.01 -5.07 -13.58
C HIS A 111 6.82 -4.14 -13.40
N PHE A 112 6.97 -3.17 -12.51
CA PHE A 112 6.01 -2.08 -12.37
C PHE A 112 6.42 -1.00 -13.38
N ILE A 113 5.51 -0.67 -14.30
CA ILE A 113 5.73 0.35 -15.32
C ILE A 113 4.75 1.47 -15.00
N ASP A 114 5.28 2.65 -14.70
CA ASP A 114 4.55 3.89 -14.48
C ASP A 114 5.20 4.99 -15.33
N ASN A 115 4.41 5.99 -15.73
CA ASN A 115 4.80 7.03 -16.69
C ASN A 115 5.71 8.11 -16.08
#